data_AF-Q155X3-F1
#
_entry.id   AF-Q155X3-F1
#
_cell.length_a   1.000
_cell.length_b   1.000
_cell.length_c   1.000
_cell.angle_alpha   90.00
_cell.angle_beta   90.00
_cell.angle_gamma   90.00
#
_symmetry.space_group_name_H-M   'P 1'
#
loop_
_entity.id
_entity.type
_entity.pdbx_description
1 polymer ?
#
loop_
_entity_poly.entity_id
_entity_poly.type
_entity_poly.pdbx_seq_one_letter_code
_entity_poly.pdbx_strand_id
1 'polypeptide(L)'
;SHSMRYFDTAMSRPGRGEPRFISVGYVDDTQFVRFDSDAASPREEPRAPWIEQEGPEYWDRNTQIFKTNTQTDRESLRNLRGYYNQSEAGSHTLQSMYGCDVGPDGRLLRGHNQYA
;
A
#
# COMPACT_ATOMS: atom_id res chain seq x y z
N SER A 1 -10.01 6.87 21.26
CA SER A 1 -8.74 6.82 20.51
C SER A 1 -9.06 6.36 19.12
N HIS A 2 -8.29 6.80 18.14
CA HIS A 2 -8.49 6.43 16.74
C HIS A 2 -7.16 6.08 16.09
N SER A 3 -7.20 5.42 14.96
CA SER A 3 -6.02 5.02 14.22
C SER A 3 -6.22 5.17 12.71
N MET A 4 -5.13 5.41 12.00
CA MET A 4 -5.09 5.35 10.54
C MET A 4 -3.94 4.44 10.14
N ARG A 5 -4.21 3.43 9.30
CA ARG A 5 -3.21 2.45 8.87
C ARG A 5 -3.34 2.18 7.39
N TYR A 6 -2.19 2.08 6.73
CA TYR A 6 -2.06 1.59 5.38
C TYR A 6 -1.33 0.25 5.39
N PHE A 7 -1.78 -0.66 4.54
CA PHE A 7 -1.18 -1.97 4.34
C PHE A 7 -0.85 -2.10 2.86
N ASP A 8 0.44 -2.17 2.56
CA ASP A 8 0.95 -2.36 1.21
C ASP A 8 1.42 -3.80 1.06
N THR A 9 1.14 -4.43 -0.08
CA THR A 9 1.58 -5.78 -0.40
C THR A 9 1.99 -5.86 -1.85
N ALA A 10 3.27 -6.17 -2.07
CA ALA A 10 3.86 -6.42 -3.37
C ALA A 10 4.20 -7.92 -3.53
N MET A 11 3.73 -8.54 -4.61
CA MET A 11 3.93 -9.96 -4.89
C MET A 11 4.61 -10.15 -6.24
N SER A 12 5.80 -10.73 -6.26
CA SER A 12 6.49 -11.08 -7.52
C SER A 12 5.76 -12.22 -8.22
N ARG A 13 5.73 -12.17 -9.56
CA ARG A 13 5.00 -13.13 -10.40
C ARG A 13 5.91 -13.75 -11.46
N PRO A 14 6.71 -14.77 -11.11
CA PRO A 14 7.58 -15.46 -12.05
C PRO A 14 6.85 -15.88 -13.32
N GLY A 15 7.38 -15.49 -14.47
CA GLY A 15 6.81 -15.81 -15.78
C GLY A 15 5.50 -15.11 -16.15
N ARG A 16 4.99 -14.17 -15.33
CA ARG A 16 3.73 -13.45 -15.59
C ARG A 16 3.88 -11.93 -15.59
N GLY A 17 5.10 -11.43 -15.77
CA GLY A 17 5.39 -10.01 -15.91
C GLY A 17 5.65 -9.30 -14.59
N GLU A 18 5.06 -8.12 -14.42
CA GLU A 18 5.32 -7.24 -13.28
C GLU A 18 4.73 -7.76 -11.96
N PRO A 19 5.36 -7.44 -10.81
CA PRO A 19 4.77 -7.71 -9.51
C PRO A 19 3.36 -7.12 -9.38
N ARG A 20 2.49 -7.75 -8.59
CA ARG A 20 1.22 -7.14 -8.20
C ARG A 20 1.46 -6.29 -6.97
N PHE A 21 0.98 -5.06 -6.98
CA PHE A 21 0.97 -4.18 -5.83
C PHE A 21 -0.47 -3.87 -5.43
N ILE A 22 -0.78 -4.03 -4.15
CA ILE A 22 -2.06 -3.66 -3.54
C ILE A 22 -1.77 -2.78 -2.35
N SER A 23 -2.48 -1.66 -2.24
CA SER A 23 -2.52 -0.85 -1.02
C SER A 23 -3.95 -0.75 -0.52
N VAL A 24 -4.15 -0.83 0.79
CA VAL A 24 -5.45 -0.59 1.44
C VAL A 24 -5.28 0.33 2.64
N GLY A 25 -6.14 1.33 2.75
CA GLY A 25 -6.17 2.28 3.86
C GLY A 25 -7.37 2.02 4.78
N TYR A 26 -7.12 2.08 6.09
CA TYR A 26 -8.11 1.95 7.14
C TYR A 26 -8.08 3.15 8.09
N VAL A 27 -9.27 3.60 8.49
CA VAL A 27 -9.47 4.41 9.69
C VAL A 27 -10.19 3.52 10.69
N ASP A 28 -9.54 3.28 11.83
CA ASP A 28 -9.92 2.24 12.78
C ASP A 28 -10.12 0.88 12.06
N ASP A 29 -11.29 0.28 12.20
CA ASP A 29 -11.64 -1.00 11.56
C ASP A 29 -12.37 -0.82 10.22
N THR A 30 -12.43 0.41 9.69
CA THR A 30 -13.16 0.74 8.45
C THR A 30 -12.20 0.99 7.31
N GLN A 31 -12.24 0.14 6.29
CA GLN A 31 -11.51 0.39 5.06
C GLN A 31 -12.09 1.62 4.34
N PHE A 32 -11.25 2.55 3.93
CA PHE A 32 -11.71 3.77 3.25
C PHE A 32 -11.13 3.97 1.86
N VAL A 33 -9.97 3.38 1.55
CA VAL A 33 -9.37 3.44 0.21
C VAL A 33 -8.70 2.13 -0.20
N ARG A 34 -8.48 1.98 -1.50
CA ARG A 34 -7.74 0.88 -2.11
C ARG A 34 -7.04 1.30 -3.41
N PHE A 35 -5.83 0.80 -3.62
CA PHE A 35 -5.15 0.73 -4.90
C PHE A 35 -4.91 -0.73 -5.30
N ASP A 36 -5.03 -1.05 -6.58
CA ASP A 36 -4.63 -2.35 -7.14
C ASP A 36 -3.95 -2.16 -8.50
N SER A 37 -2.68 -2.56 -8.60
CA SER A 37 -1.90 -2.40 -9.83
C SER A 37 -2.40 -3.28 -10.99
N ASP A 38 -3.21 -4.31 -10.70
CA ASP A 38 -3.80 -5.21 -11.70
C ASP A 38 -5.12 -4.70 -12.29
N ALA A 39 -5.67 -3.60 -11.76
CA ALA A 39 -6.86 -3.00 -12.34
C ALA A 39 -6.58 -2.53 -13.79
N ALA A 40 -7.60 -2.56 -14.65
CA ALA A 40 -7.45 -2.10 -16.05
C ALA A 40 -7.04 -0.61 -16.14
N SER A 41 -7.42 0.19 -15.14
CA SER A 41 -6.96 1.57 -14.96
C SER A 41 -6.57 1.76 -13.49
N PRO A 42 -5.31 1.45 -13.10
CA PRO A 42 -4.89 1.53 -11.70
C PRO A 42 -5.00 2.97 -11.18
N ARG A 43 -5.89 3.15 -10.20
CA ARG A 43 -6.19 4.40 -9.50
C ARG A 43 -6.54 4.10 -8.05
N GLU A 44 -6.42 5.12 -7.20
CA GLU A 44 -6.93 5.06 -5.84
C GLU A 44 -8.46 5.11 -5.88
N GLU A 45 -9.11 4.17 -5.20
CA GLU A 45 -10.56 4.01 -5.21
C GLU A 45 -11.17 4.20 -3.81
N PRO A 46 -12.32 4.89 -3.69
CA PRO A 46 -13.04 4.99 -2.44
C PRO A 46 -13.60 3.64 -2.01
N ARG A 47 -13.57 3.37 -0.70
CA ARG A 47 -14.14 2.16 -0.07
C ARG A 47 -15.10 2.49 1.07
N ALA A 48 -15.31 3.77 1.36
CA ALA A 48 -16.31 4.25 2.31
C ALA A 48 -17.02 5.51 1.77
N PRO A 49 -18.32 5.73 2.05
CA PRO A 49 -19.07 6.85 1.48
C PRO A 49 -18.50 8.23 1.81
N TRP A 50 -17.92 8.38 2.99
CA TRP A 50 -17.41 9.68 3.46
C TRP A 50 -16.15 10.15 2.74
N ILE A 51 -15.38 9.26 2.09
CA ILE A 51 -14.18 9.68 1.35
C ILE A 51 -14.55 10.18 -0.05
N GLU A 52 -15.74 9.85 -0.58
CA GLU A 52 -16.19 10.29 -1.91
C GLU A 52 -16.36 11.82 -2.02
N GLN A 53 -16.43 12.52 -0.89
CA GLN A 53 -16.46 13.98 -0.86
C GLN A 53 -15.13 14.64 -1.23
N GLU A 54 -14.02 13.88 -1.23
CA GLU A 54 -12.70 14.39 -1.58
C GLU A 54 -12.62 14.76 -3.07
N GLY A 55 -11.92 15.86 -3.34
CA GLY A 55 -11.78 16.41 -4.69
C GLY A 55 -10.82 15.61 -5.59
N PRO A 56 -10.80 15.91 -6.90
CA PRO A 56 -9.93 15.23 -7.86
C PRO A 56 -8.44 15.36 -7.51
N GLU A 57 -8.00 16.46 -6.86
CA GLU A 57 -6.59 16.60 -6.47
C GLU A 57 -6.16 15.52 -5.45
N TYR A 58 -7.05 15.12 -4.54
CA TYR A 58 -6.78 14.04 -3.59
C TYR A 58 -6.58 12.71 -4.34
N TRP A 59 -7.50 12.37 -5.23
CA TRP A 59 -7.49 11.11 -5.97
C TRP A 59 -6.31 11.01 -6.92
N ASP A 60 -6.00 12.07 -7.66
CA ASP A 60 -4.87 12.11 -8.58
C ASP A 60 -3.54 12.01 -7.82
N ARG A 61 -3.40 12.76 -6.71
CA ARG A 61 -2.19 12.69 -5.88
C ARG A 61 -1.96 11.31 -5.31
N ASN A 62 -2.96 10.72 -4.65
CA ASN A 62 -2.80 9.38 -4.05
C ASN A 62 -2.58 8.31 -5.12
N THR A 63 -3.25 8.40 -6.27
CA THR A 63 -2.98 7.53 -7.41
C THR A 63 -1.51 7.59 -7.85
N GLN A 64 -0.91 8.78 -7.93
CA GLN A 64 0.50 8.90 -8.32
C GLN A 64 1.45 8.37 -7.24
N ILE A 65 1.12 8.55 -5.97
CA ILE A 65 1.88 7.97 -4.84
C ILE A 65 1.92 6.45 -4.97
N PHE A 66 0.77 5.78 -5.11
CA PHE A 66 0.74 4.31 -5.17
C PHE A 66 1.30 3.73 -6.48
N LYS A 67 1.23 4.47 -7.59
CA LYS A 67 1.98 4.14 -8.81
C LYS A 67 3.49 4.19 -8.59
N THR A 68 3.96 5.17 -7.82
CA THR A 68 5.39 5.28 -7.46
C THR A 68 5.79 4.13 -6.53
N ASN A 69 5.01 3.85 -5.49
CA ASN A 69 5.25 2.71 -4.58
C ASN A 69 5.29 1.38 -5.33
N THR A 70 4.42 1.18 -6.34
CA THR A 70 4.46 -0.01 -7.19
C THR A 70 5.83 -0.22 -7.84
N GLN A 71 6.49 0.85 -8.31
CA GLN A 71 7.83 0.76 -8.91
C GLN A 71 8.91 0.55 -7.84
N THR A 72 8.81 1.25 -6.72
CA THR A 72 9.75 1.09 -5.60
C THR A 72 9.73 -0.33 -5.05
N ASP A 73 8.56 -0.91 -4.83
CA ASP A 73 8.44 -2.28 -4.30
C ASP A 73 8.86 -3.34 -5.30
N ARG A 74 8.67 -3.09 -6.60
CA ARG A 74 9.23 -3.93 -7.66
C ARG A 74 10.75 -3.99 -7.58
N GLU A 75 11.41 -2.86 -7.38
CA GLU A 75 12.87 -2.80 -7.19
C GLU A 75 13.30 -3.46 -5.88
N SER A 76 12.57 -3.22 -4.78
CA SER A 76 12.81 -3.86 -3.49
C SER A 76 12.74 -5.38 -3.57
N LEU A 77 11.72 -5.94 -4.26
CA LEU A 77 11.61 -7.38 -4.48
C LEU A 77 12.83 -7.95 -5.23
N ARG A 78 13.37 -7.22 -6.22
CA ARG A 78 14.59 -7.64 -6.94
C ARG A 78 15.82 -7.60 -6.05
N ASN A 79 15.97 -6.54 -5.25
CA ASN A 79 17.09 -6.35 -4.34
C ASN A 79 17.09 -7.42 -3.24
N LEU A 80 15.94 -7.63 -2.58
CA LEU A 80 15.78 -8.63 -1.52
C LEU A 80 16.08 -10.04 -2.02
N ARG A 81 15.59 -10.40 -3.21
CA ARG A 81 15.92 -11.69 -3.84
C ARG A 81 17.44 -11.85 -4.00
N GLY A 82 18.14 -10.80 -4.42
CA GLY A 82 19.60 -10.78 -4.52
C GLY A 82 20.28 -10.95 -3.16
N TYR A 83 19.84 -10.22 -2.14
CA TYR A 83 20.40 -10.30 -0.78
C TYR A 83 20.26 -11.69 -0.16
N TYR A 84 19.15 -12.36 -0.41
CA TYR A 84 18.90 -13.70 0.09
C TYR A 84 19.36 -14.81 -0.86
N ASN A 85 20.04 -14.49 -1.97
CA ASN A 85 20.50 -15.43 -2.99
C ASN A 85 19.38 -16.39 -3.47
N GLN A 86 18.18 -15.85 -3.67
CA GLN A 86 16.99 -16.60 -4.06
C GLN A 86 16.85 -16.72 -5.58
N SER A 87 16.28 -17.83 -6.05
CA SER A 87 16.06 -18.07 -7.49
C SER A 87 14.95 -17.19 -8.06
N GLU A 88 15.01 -16.88 -9.36
CA GLU A 88 13.93 -16.13 -10.04
C GLU A 88 12.63 -16.92 -10.23
N ALA A 89 12.69 -18.25 -10.09
CA ALA A 89 11.53 -19.12 -10.27
C ALA A 89 10.53 -19.05 -9.10
N GLY A 90 10.97 -18.55 -7.93
CA GLY A 90 10.14 -18.41 -6.74
C GLY A 90 9.29 -17.14 -6.76
N SER A 91 8.05 -17.25 -6.29
CA SER A 91 7.25 -16.07 -5.96
C SER A 91 7.61 -15.58 -4.57
N HIS A 92 7.72 -14.27 -4.42
CA HIS A 92 8.13 -13.58 -3.20
C HIS A 92 7.12 -12.49 -2.87
N THR A 93 6.91 -12.25 -1.58
CA THR A 93 6.02 -11.20 -1.09
C THR A 93 6.84 -10.22 -0.26
N LEU A 94 6.58 -8.93 -0.45
CA LEU A 94 7.03 -7.84 0.39
C LEU A 94 5.78 -7.16 0.93
N GLN A 95 5.70 -6.99 2.25
CA GLN A 95 4.60 -6.29 2.90
C GLN A 95 5.13 -5.10 3.67
N SER A 96 4.35 -4.02 3.72
CA SER A 96 4.60 -2.94 4.67
C SER A 96 3.32 -2.51 5.36
N MET A 97 3.47 -2.05 6.60
CA MET A 97 2.39 -1.43 7.37
C MET A 97 2.91 -0.16 8.01
N TYR A 98 2.23 0.94 7.74
CA TYR A 98 2.51 2.23 8.35
C TYR A 98 1.22 2.91 8.80
N GLY A 99 1.34 3.77 9.80
CA GLY A 99 0.17 4.41 10.37
C GLY A 99 0.45 5.12 11.69
N CYS A 100 -0.63 5.62 12.29
CA CYS A 100 -0.57 6.30 13.58
C CYS A 100 -1.80 6.03 14.43
N ASP A 101 -1.63 6.19 15.75
CA ASP A 101 -2.69 6.17 16.75
C ASP A 101 -2.79 7.55 17.40
N VAL A 102 -4.01 8.04 17.58
CA VAL A 102 -4.31 9.30 18.28
C VAL A 102 -5.18 9.05 19.52
N GLY A 103 -4.93 9.85 20.56
CA GLY A 103 -5.61 9.76 21.84
C GLY A 103 -7.03 10.30 21.79
N PRO A 104 -7.80 10.14 22.87
CA PRO A 104 -9.13 10.74 22.98
C PRO A 104 -9.11 12.27 22.85
N ASP A 105 -7.98 12.92 23.14
CA ASP A 105 -7.76 14.36 22.99
C ASP A 105 -7.27 14.76 21.58
N GLY A 106 -7.22 13.80 20.63
CA GLY A 106 -6.78 14.02 19.25
C GLY A 106 -5.27 14.18 19.09
N ARG A 107 -4.47 14.02 20.15
CA ARG A 107 -3.00 14.12 20.07
C ARG A 107 -2.38 12.80 19.63
N LEU A 108 -1.25 12.90 18.93
CA LEU A 108 -0.45 11.73 18.53
C LEU A 108 -0.03 10.92 19.75
N LEU A 109 -0.32 9.62 19.72
CA LEU A 109 0.13 8.66 20.73
C LEU A 109 1.26 7.78 20.22
N ARG A 110 1.16 7.29 18.97
CA ARG A 110 2.12 6.33 18.42
C ARG A 110 2.17 6.38 16.90
N GLY A 111 3.35 6.12 16.34
CA GLY A 111 3.56 5.88 14.91
C GLY A 111 4.07 4.47 14.64
N HIS A 112 3.77 3.95 13.46
CA HIS A 112 4.17 2.62 12.99
C HIS A 112 4.76 2.71 11.59
N ASN A 113 5.82 1.93 11.34
CA ASN A 113 6.41 1.71 10.01
C ASN A 113 7.18 0.39 10.06
N GLN A 114 6.63 -0.65 9.44
CA GLN A 114 7.11 -2.03 9.54
C GLN A 114 7.12 -2.69 8.16
N TYR A 115 8.06 -3.61 7.94
CA TYR A 115 8.22 -4.38 6.70
C TYR A 115 8.31 -5.86 7.01
N ALA A 116 7.86 -6.70 6.08
CA ALA A 116 7.96 -8.16 6.13
C ALA A 116 8.27 -8.76 4.75
#